data_AF-A0A4P9WII3-F1
#
_entry.id   AF-A0A4P9WII3-F1
#
_cell.length_a   1.000
_cell.length_b   1.000
_cell.length_c   1.000
_cell.angle_alpha   90.00
_cell.angle_beta   90.00
_cell.angle_gamma   90.00
#
_symmetry.space_group_name_H-M   'P 1'
#
loop_
_entity.id
_entity.type
_entity.pdbx_description
1 polymer ?
#
loop_
_entity_poly.entity_id
_entity_poly.type
_entity_poly.pdbx_seq_one_letter_code
_entity_poly.pdbx_strand_id
1 'polypeptide(L)'
;MSPGKDWIFDTNVNSHSFLHLKNSVPADTISNLVKELLTTLDQLCLSSTLGEYSTRLDMIQTFHAHLLAASADVPSSRQPRFRAVINVLWNVHHYYSQYEAEVAATIKRLRKPIVKELDGYVSIASWKDVNVYALKESATRTHHHLHKFVKKYRLILDTSVK
;
A
#
# COMPACT_ATOMS: atom_id res chain seq x y z
N MET A 1 71.15 41.86 -34.47
CA MET A 1 70.01 41.85 -35.40
C MET A 1 69.82 40.43 -35.91
N SER A 2 68.83 39.75 -35.34
CA SER A 2 68.05 38.63 -35.89
C SER A 2 66.82 38.51 -34.98
N PRO A 3 65.60 38.84 -35.44
CA PRO A 3 64.37 38.69 -34.67
C PRO A 3 63.61 37.42 -35.08
N GLY A 4 62.75 36.92 -34.20
CA GLY A 4 61.68 35.98 -34.56
C GLY A 4 61.44 34.85 -33.57
N LYS A 5 60.93 35.18 -32.38
CA LYS A 5 60.27 34.23 -31.48
C LYS A 5 58.79 34.18 -31.88
N ASP A 6 58.34 33.05 -32.41
CA ASP A 6 56.91 32.75 -32.56
C ASP A 6 56.61 31.40 -31.88
N TRP A 7 56.18 31.47 -30.62
CA TRP A 7 55.65 30.33 -29.85
C TRP A 7 54.25 30.67 -29.34
N ILE A 8 53.30 31.06 -30.20
CA ILE A 8 51.95 31.37 -29.72
C ILE A 8 50.91 30.77 -30.69
N PHE A 9 50.33 29.66 -30.22
CA PHE A 9 49.03 29.04 -30.53
C PHE A 9 48.55 29.00 -31.98
N ASP A 10 48.55 27.80 -32.57
CA ASP A 10 47.49 27.41 -33.51
C ASP A 10 47.09 25.94 -33.29
N THR A 11 46.38 25.71 -32.18
CA THR A 11 45.50 24.55 -32.04
C THR A 11 44.09 25.08 -31.88
N ASN A 12 43.45 25.39 -33.02
CA ASN A 12 42.01 25.49 -33.12
C ASN A 12 41.40 24.09 -32.87
N VAL A 13 41.38 23.69 -31.61
CA VAL A 13 40.53 22.63 -31.10
C VAL A 13 39.25 23.33 -30.70
N ASN A 14 38.22 23.20 -31.53
CA ASN A 14 36.85 23.58 -31.23
C ASN A 14 36.45 23.11 -29.81
N SER A 15 36.57 24.00 -28.83
CA SER A 15 36.30 23.76 -27.42
C SER A 15 34.87 24.13 -27.02
N HIS A 16 33.91 24.01 -27.95
CA HIS A 16 32.51 24.42 -27.73
C HIS A 16 31.49 23.32 -28.07
N SER A 17 31.73 22.08 -27.66
CA SER A 17 30.70 21.03 -27.78
C SER A 17 30.63 19.99 -26.67
N PHE A 18 31.45 20.05 -25.62
CA PHE A 18 31.53 18.97 -24.63
C PHE A 18 30.84 19.22 -23.27
N LEU A 19 29.86 20.11 -23.17
CA LEU A 19 29.13 20.35 -21.89
C LEU A 19 27.59 20.39 -21.97
N HIS A 20 26.98 20.03 -23.10
CA HIS A 20 25.52 19.92 -23.19
C HIS A 20 25.06 18.47 -23.38
N LEU A 21 25.35 17.62 -22.39
CA LEU A 21 24.50 16.47 -22.10
C LEU A 21 24.30 16.36 -20.59
N LYS A 22 23.69 17.39 -20.00
CA LYS A 22 22.85 17.16 -18.83
C LYS A 22 21.72 16.25 -19.32
N ASN A 23 21.81 14.96 -19.00
CA ASN A 23 20.70 14.03 -19.04
C ASN A 23 19.62 14.53 -18.05
N SER A 24 18.96 15.62 -18.41
CA SER A 24 17.73 16.07 -17.79
C SER A 24 16.67 15.11 -18.28
N VAL A 25 16.24 14.19 -17.41
CA VAL A 25 14.98 13.47 -17.64
C VAL A 25 13.93 14.53 -17.97
N PRO A 26 13.20 14.44 -19.09
CA PRO A 26 12.19 15.42 -19.45
C PRO A 26 11.19 15.56 -18.28
N ALA A 27 10.90 16.79 -17.85
CA ALA A 27 10.00 17.04 -16.71
C ALA A 27 8.62 16.37 -16.90
N ASP A 28 8.17 16.29 -18.15
CA ASP A 28 6.92 15.63 -18.56
C ASP A 28 6.90 14.14 -18.24
N THR A 29 8.05 13.47 -18.26
CA THR A 29 8.16 12.03 -17.95
C THR A 29 7.93 11.74 -16.47
N ILE A 30 8.39 12.62 -15.57
CA ILE A 30 8.19 12.45 -14.13
C ILE A 30 6.74 12.78 -13.76
N SER A 31 6.18 13.85 -14.36
CA SER A 31 4.78 14.23 -14.16
C SER A 31 3.82 13.11 -14.55
N ASN A 32 4.03 12.48 -15.72
CA ASN A 32 3.19 11.36 -16.16
C ASN A 32 3.34 10.13 -15.24
N LEU A 33 4.58 9.80 -14.84
CA LEU A 33 4.83 8.73 -13.87
C LEU A 33 4.07 8.95 -12.55
N VAL A 34 4.12 10.18 -12.01
CA VAL A 34 3.41 10.53 -10.77
C VAL A 34 1.91 10.37 -10.94
N LYS A 35 1.34 10.83 -12.06
CA LYS A 35 -0.09 10.70 -12.34
C LYS A 35 -0.52 9.24 -12.43
N GLU A 36 0.17 8.43 -13.23
CA GLU A 36 -0.15 7.01 -13.39
C GLU A 36 -0.03 6.23 -12.07
N LEU A 37 1.02 6.51 -11.30
CA LEU A 37 1.21 5.89 -9.99
C LEU A 37 0.10 6.30 -9.03
N LEU A 38 -0.27 7.59 -8.98
CA LEU A 38 -1.37 8.07 -8.15
C LEU A 38 -2.68 7.37 -8.54
N THR A 39 -3.04 7.33 -9.82
CA THR A 39 -4.27 6.64 -10.28
C THR A 39 -4.27 5.17 -9.88
N THR A 40 -3.14 4.49 -10.01
CA THR A 40 -3.01 3.07 -9.65
C THR A 40 -3.19 2.85 -8.14
N LEU A 41 -2.53 3.66 -7.31
CA LEU A 41 -2.63 3.55 -5.86
C LEU A 41 -3.99 3.99 -5.34
N ASP A 42 -4.60 4.99 -5.97
CA ASP A 42 -5.96 5.43 -5.67
C ASP A 42 -6.95 4.28 -5.92
N GLN A 43 -6.85 3.62 -7.07
CA GLN A 43 -7.63 2.43 -7.38
C GLN A 43 -7.34 1.28 -6.41
N LEU A 44 -6.08 1.10 -5.99
CA LEU A 44 -5.70 0.08 -5.00
C LEU A 44 -6.40 0.33 -3.65
N CYS A 45 -6.46 1.57 -3.16
CA CYS A 45 -7.13 1.87 -1.90
C CYS A 45 -8.66 1.78 -2.06
N LEU A 46 -9.23 2.38 -3.11
CA LEU A 46 -10.67 2.48 -3.29
C LEU A 46 -11.34 1.17 -3.73
N SER A 47 -10.61 0.24 -4.34
CA SER A 47 -11.16 -1.09 -4.70
C SER A 47 -11.10 -2.11 -3.54
N SER A 48 -10.63 -1.69 -2.38
CA SER A 48 -10.46 -2.58 -1.24
C SER A 48 -11.78 -2.88 -0.52
N THR A 49 -11.80 -4.02 0.16
CA THR A 49 -12.84 -4.35 1.12
C THR A 49 -12.46 -3.86 2.51
N LEU A 50 -13.43 -3.77 3.43
CA LEU A 50 -13.20 -3.39 4.81
C LEU A 50 -12.09 -4.24 5.46
N GLY A 51 -12.07 -5.54 5.17
CA GLY A 51 -11.07 -6.47 5.71
C GLY A 51 -9.67 -6.31 5.12
N GLU A 52 -9.54 -5.77 3.91
CA GLU A 52 -8.27 -5.62 3.20
C GLU A 52 -7.65 -4.23 3.35
N TYR A 53 -8.45 -3.23 3.70
CA TYR A 53 -8.06 -1.82 3.68
C TYR A 53 -6.71 -1.55 4.38
N SER A 54 -6.60 -1.90 5.66
CA SER A 54 -5.40 -1.66 6.46
C SER A 54 -4.19 -2.44 5.93
N THR A 55 -4.40 -3.69 5.50
CA THR A 55 -3.35 -4.50 4.86
C THR A 55 -2.82 -3.84 3.57
N ARG A 56 -3.68 -3.21 2.76
CA ARG A 56 -3.24 -2.50 1.56
C ARG A 56 -2.45 -1.24 1.89
N LEU A 57 -2.78 -0.54 2.98
CA LEU A 57 -1.98 0.59 3.46
C LEU A 57 -0.61 0.13 3.97
N ASP A 58 -0.57 -0.96 4.74
CA ASP A 58 0.68 -1.58 5.21
C ASP A 58 1.58 -1.97 4.03
N MET A 59 1.00 -2.49 2.94
CA MET A 59 1.75 -2.75 1.71
C MET A 59 2.38 -1.48 1.14
N ILE A 60 1.62 -0.38 1.01
CA ILE A 60 2.15 0.89 0.51
C ILE A 60 3.29 1.41 1.40
N GLN A 61 3.12 1.35 2.73
CA GLN A 61 4.15 1.74 3.69
C GLN A 61 5.40 0.88 3.59
N THR A 62 5.24 -0.43 3.46
CA THR A 62 6.35 -1.39 3.33
C THR A 62 7.14 -1.12 2.06
N PHE A 63 6.46 -0.89 0.93
CA PHE A 63 7.11 -0.53 -0.33
C PHE A 63 7.87 0.80 -0.21
N HIS A 64 7.27 1.80 0.44
CA HIS A 64 7.95 3.07 0.74
C HIS A 64 9.24 2.86 1.56
N ALA A 65 9.17 2.07 2.63
CA ALA A 65 10.33 1.75 3.47
C ALA A 65 11.43 1.00 2.71
N HIS A 66 11.05 0.03 1.87
CA HIS A 66 12.00 -0.69 1.02
C HIS A 66 12.70 0.24 0.02
N LEU A 67 11.96 1.16 -0.60
CA LEU A 67 12.55 2.12 -1.53
C LEU A 67 13.47 3.11 -0.82
N LEU A 68 13.13 3.56 0.39
CA LEU A 68 14.05 4.38 1.20
C LEU A 68 15.36 3.65 1.49
N ALA A 69 15.30 2.37 1.88
CA ALA A 69 16.48 1.57 2.16
C ALA A 69 17.38 1.37 0.93
N ALA A 70 16.78 1.19 -0.25
CA ALA A 70 17.51 1.02 -1.51
C ALA A 70 18.02 2.33 -2.15
N SER A 71 17.71 3.50 -1.56
CA SER A 71 17.96 4.80 -2.19
C SER A 71 19.43 5.12 -2.46
N ALA A 72 20.36 4.55 -1.68
CA ALA A 72 21.79 4.73 -1.84
C ALA A 72 22.35 4.03 -3.09
N ASP A 73 21.74 2.92 -3.50
CA ASP A 73 22.21 2.09 -4.61
C ASP A 73 21.70 2.57 -5.98
N VAL A 74 20.85 3.61 -5.99
CA VAL A 74 20.23 4.13 -7.21
C VAL A 74 21.18 5.11 -7.92
N PRO A 75 21.52 4.87 -9.21
CA PRO A 75 22.35 5.79 -10.00
C PRO A 75 21.79 7.21 -10.02
N SER A 76 22.66 8.22 -9.98
CA SER A 76 22.29 9.64 -9.92
C SER A 76 21.33 10.07 -11.04
N SER A 77 21.40 9.44 -12.21
CA SER A 77 20.49 9.69 -13.34
C SER A 77 19.04 9.29 -13.07
N ARG A 78 18.80 8.31 -12.19
CA ARG A 78 17.46 7.82 -11.82
C ARG A 78 16.93 8.39 -10.51
N GLN A 79 17.79 9.04 -9.72
CA GLN A 79 17.43 9.61 -8.42
C GLN A 79 16.20 10.53 -8.42
N PRO A 80 15.99 11.43 -9.42
CA PRO A 80 14.79 12.27 -9.45
C PRO A 80 13.49 11.46 -9.55
N ARG A 81 13.47 10.44 -10.42
CA ARG A 81 12.30 9.55 -10.58
C ARG A 81 12.07 8.72 -9.32
N PHE A 82 13.15 8.20 -8.74
CA PHE A 82 13.09 7.37 -7.55
C PHE A 82 12.54 8.14 -6.33
N ARG A 83 13.01 9.38 -6.12
CA ARG A 83 12.49 10.28 -5.09
C ARG A 83 11.02 10.64 -5.31
N ALA A 84 10.61 10.87 -6.56
CA ALA A 84 9.20 11.13 -6.88
C ALA A 84 8.30 9.96 -6.45
N VAL A 85 8.70 8.71 -6.74
CA VAL A 85 7.95 7.51 -6.34
C VAL A 85 7.85 7.38 -4.81
N ILE A 86 8.96 7.57 -4.08
CA ILE A 86 8.98 7.55 -2.62
C ILE A 86 7.99 8.59 -2.06
N ASN A 87 8.06 9.82 -2.55
CA ASN A 87 7.16 10.89 -2.10
C ASN A 87 5.68 10.58 -2.38
N VAL A 88 5.37 10.01 -3.55
CA VAL A 88 4.00 9.63 -3.90
C VAL A 88 3.48 8.56 -2.93
N LEU A 89 4.23 7.49 -2.71
CA LEU A 89 3.83 6.42 -1.79
C LEU A 89 3.57 6.95 -0.38
N TRP A 90 4.44 7.84 0.11
CA TRP A 90 4.30 8.44 1.42
C TRP A 90 3.05 9.30 1.56
N ASN A 91 2.80 10.17 0.57
CA ASN A 91 1.62 11.05 0.58
C ASN A 91 0.33 10.24 0.47
N VAL A 92 0.28 9.23 -0.41
CA VAL A 92 -0.89 8.37 -0.56
C VAL A 92 -1.16 7.58 0.72
N HIS A 93 -0.13 6.96 1.29
CA HIS A 93 -0.25 6.26 2.57
C HIS A 93 -0.86 7.19 3.62
N HIS A 94 -0.26 8.37 3.84
CA HIS A 94 -0.75 9.31 4.83
C HIS A 94 -2.17 9.82 4.60
N TYR A 95 -2.51 10.14 3.35
CA TYR A 95 -3.86 10.58 3.00
C TYR A 95 -4.88 9.50 3.37
N TYR A 96 -4.63 8.25 2.98
CA TYR A 96 -5.58 7.18 3.25
C TYR A 96 -5.56 6.70 4.72
N SER A 97 -4.44 6.77 5.43
CA SER A 97 -4.39 6.45 6.87
C SER A 97 -5.38 7.27 7.71
N GLN A 98 -5.81 8.45 7.24
CA GLN A 98 -6.82 9.26 7.92
C GLN A 98 -8.16 8.53 8.10
N TYR A 99 -8.48 7.57 7.23
CA TYR A 99 -9.75 6.84 7.26
C TYR A 99 -9.68 5.51 8.01
N GLU A 100 -8.50 5.05 8.44
CA GLU A 100 -8.35 3.76 9.13
C GLU A 100 -9.22 3.66 10.39
N ALA A 101 -9.31 4.75 11.16
CA ALA A 101 -10.13 4.79 12.36
C ALA A 101 -11.62 4.57 12.05
N GLU A 102 -12.12 5.16 10.97
CA GLU A 102 -13.52 5.03 10.55
C GLU A 102 -13.81 3.63 9.99
N VAL A 103 -12.89 3.06 9.20
CA VAL A 103 -12.98 1.69 8.71
C VAL A 103 -13.01 0.70 9.88
N ALA A 104 -12.11 0.84 10.85
CA ALA A 104 -12.06 0.00 12.05
C ALA A 104 -13.32 0.16 12.91
N ALA A 105 -13.84 1.38 13.07
CA ALA A 105 -15.08 1.64 13.77
C ALA A 105 -16.28 0.97 13.07
N THR A 106 -16.33 1.03 11.75
CA THR A 106 -17.37 0.38 10.94
C THR A 106 -17.32 -1.14 11.08
N ILE A 107 -16.14 -1.76 10.98
CA ILE A 107 -15.99 -3.21 11.22
C ILE A 107 -16.46 -3.59 12.62
N LYS A 108 -16.06 -2.82 13.65
CA LYS A 108 -16.48 -3.06 15.04
C LYS A 108 -17.99 -2.94 15.22
N ARG A 109 -18.61 -1.92 14.61
CA ARG A 109 -20.06 -1.68 14.64
C ARG A 109 -20.82 -2.84 13.99
N LEU A 110 -20.39 -3.29 12.82
CA LEU A 110 -21.02 -4.39 12.08
C LEU A 110 -20.78 -5.75 12.74
N ARG A 111 -19.63 -5.95 13.40
CA ARG A 111 -19.31 -7.16 14.16
C ARG A 111 -20.16 -7.32 15.42
N LYS A 112 -20.53 -6.21 16.08
CA LYS A 112 -21.25 -6.21 17.37
C LYS A 112 -22.51 -7.09 17.41
N PRO A 113 -23.46 -7.01 16.44
CA PRO A 113 -24.65 -7.87 16.46
C PRO A 113 -24.33 -9.35 16.29
N ILE A 114 -23.31 -9.71 15.50
CA ILE A 114 -22.87 -11.11 15.33
C ILE A 114 -22.34 -11.67 16.65
N VAL A 115 -21.49 -10.91 17.34
CA VAL A 115 -20.94 -11.31 18.64
C VAL A 115 -22.07 -11.46 19.66
N LYS A 116 -23.02 -10.53 19.70
CA LYS A 116 -24.19 -10.64 20.60
C LYS A 116 -25.03 -11.90 20.33
N GLU A 117 -25.30 -12.23 19.07
CA GLU A 117 -26.03 -13.45 18.69
C GLU A 117 -25.24 -14.72 19.06
N LEU A 118 -23.92 -14.70 18.87
CA LEU A 118 -23.02 -15.79 19.25
C LEU A 118 -22.99 -16.00 20.77
N ASP A 119 -22.84 -14.94 21.57
CA ASP A 119 -22.82 -15.01 23.04
C ASP A 119 -24.14 -15.57 23.59
N GLY A 120 -25.26 -15.17 22.99
CA GLY A 120 -26.58 -15.73 23.30
C GLY A 120 -26.66 -17.22 23.00
N TYR A 121 -26.11 -17.66 21.86
CA TYR A 121 -26.04 -19.08 21.51
C TYR A 121 -25.18 -19.87 22.51
N VAL A 122 -23.98 -19.37 22.85
CA VAL A 122 -23.07 -20.01 23.80
C VAL A 122 -23.73 -20.17 25.18
N SER A 123 -24.45 -19.14 25.63
CA SER A 123 -25.17 -19.15 26.91
C SER A 123 -26.25 -20.25 26.98
N ILE A 124 -26.95 -20.51 25.87
CA ILE A 124 -27.96 -21.58 25.79
C ILE A 124 -27.29 -22.96 25.67
N ALA A 125 -26.18 -23.05 24.95
CA ALA A 125 -25.49 -24.30 24.66
C ALA A 125 -24.72 -24.84 25.87
N SER A 126 -24.26 -23.99 26.80
CA SER A 126 -23.38 -24.40 27.89
C SER A 126 -24.04 -25.23 29.00
N TRP A 127 -25.37 -25.41 29.00
CA TRP A 127 -26.10 -25.99 30.13
C TRP A 127 -27.06 -27.15 29.80
N LYS A 128 -26.95 -27.82 28.63
CA LYS A 128 -28.05 -28.68 28.15
C LYS A 128 -27.85 -30.19 28.15
N ASP A 129 -26.65 -30.72 27.91
CA ASP A 129 -26.55 -32.11 27.49
C ASP A 129 -25.66 -32.98 28.39
N VAL A 130 -26.26 -34.00 29.02
CA VAL A 130 -25.57 -35.02 29.83
C VAL A 130 -25.52 -36.39 29.12
N ASN A 131 -26.37 -36.60 28.11
CA ASN A 131 -26.47 -37.86 27.36
C ASN A 131 -25.46 -37.92 26.19
N VAL A 132 -24.78 -39.05 25.98
CA VAL A 132 -23.73 -39.23 24.95
C VAL A 132 -24.25 -38.96 23.53
N TYR A 133 -25.44 -39.45 23.19
CA TYR A 133 -26.04 -39.19 21.88
C TYR A 133 -26.40 -37.71 21.69
N ALA A 134 -26.92 -37.06 22.74
CA ALA A 134 -27.23 -35.64 22.74
C ALA A 134 -25.96 -34.78 22.59
N LEU A 135 -24.86 -35.17 23.24
CA LEU A 135 -23.56 -34.50 23.10
C LEU A 135 -23.05 -34.52 21.66
N LYS A 136 -23.16 -35.66 20.96
CA LYS A 136 -22.76 -35.76 19.55
C LYS A 136 -23.58 -34.83 18.64
N GLU A 137 -24.89 -34.79 18.85
CA GLU A 137 -25.78 -33.93 18.07
C GLU A 137 -25.50 -32.45 18.37
N SER A 138 -25.33 -32.09 19.63
CA SER A 138 -25.03 -30.72 20.06
C SER A 138 -23.68 -30.23 19.55
N ALA A 139 -22.65 -31.09 19.52
CA ALA A 139 -21.38 -30.76 18.89
C ALA A 139 -21.54 -30.45 17.39
N THR A 140 -22.28 -31.30 16.67
CA THR A 140 -22.58 -31.10 15.24
C THR A 140 -23.34 -29.80 15.01
N ARG A 141 -24.38 -29.53 15.81
CA ARG A 141 -25.18 -28.31 15.75
C ARG A 141 -24.34 -27.07 16.04
N THR A 142 -23.45 -27.13 17.03
CA THR A 142 -22.52 -26.05 17.39
C THR A 142 -21.59 -25.72 16.24
N HIS A 143 -20.97 -26.73 15.62
CA HIS A 143 -20.11 -26.53 14.47
C HIS A 143 -20.83 -25.78 13.33
N HIS A 144 -22.06 -26.19 12.99
CA HIS A 144 -22.85 -25.51 11.96
C HIS A 144 -23.18 -24.06 12.32
N HIS A 145 -23.53 -23.77 13.58
CA HIS A 145 -23.83 -22.41 14.04
C HIS A 145 -22.59 -21.51 14.02
N LEU A 146 -21.45 -21.99 14.53
CA LEU A 146 -20.19 -21.26 14.48
C LEU A 146 -19.79 -20.93 13.04
N HIS A 147 -19.88 -21.90 12.13
CA HIS A 147 -19.61 -21.67 10.71
C HIS A 147 -20.52 -20.61 10.10
N LYS A 148 -21.80 -20.59 10.47
CA LYS A 148 -22.75 -19.54 10.05
C LYS A 148 -22.30 -18.15 10.52
N PHE A 149 -21.85 -18.01 11.77
CA PHE A 149 -21.33 -16.75 12.30
C PHE A 149 -20.04 -16.30 11.59
N VAL A 150 -19.12 -17.22 11.33
CA VAL A 150 -17.90 -16.94 10.57
C VAL A 150 -18.25 -16.45 9.16
N LYS A 151 -19.18 -17.12 8.46
CA LYS A 151 -19.66 -16.68 7.14
C LYS A 151 -20.29 -15.29 7.18
N LYS A 152 -21.17 -15.01 8.16
CA LYS A 152 -21.76 -13.67 8.35
C LYS A 152 -20.67 -12.60 8.51
N TYR A 153 -19.63 -12.88 9.29
CA TYR A 153 -18.54 -11.93 9.52
C TYR A 153 -17.68 -11.73 8.27
N ARG A 154 -17.38 -12.79 7.51
CA ARG A 154 -16.67 -12.67 6.23
C ARG A 154 -17.39 -11.77 5.23
N LEU A 155 -18.72 -11.91 5.11
CA LEU A 155 -19.52 -11.04 4.23
C LEU A 155 -19.41 -9.55 4.60
N ILE A 156 -19.29 -9.24 5.90
CA ILE A 156 -19.02 -7.87 6.35
C ILE A 156 -17.62 -7.42 5.91
N LEU A 157 -16.61 -8.26 6.13
CA LEU A 157 -15.24 -7.94 5.74
C LEU A 157 -15.08 -7.77 4.23
N ASP A 158 -15.85 -8.50 3.42
CA ASP A 158 -15.86 -8.43 1.95
C ASP A 158 -16.64 -7.22 1.41
N THR A 159 -17.26 -6.42 2.28
CA THR A 159 -17.95 -5.19 1.87
C THR A 159 -16.92 -4.16 1.41
N SER A 160 -17.17 -3.52 0.26
CA SER A 160 -16.33 -2.45 -0.30
C SER A 160 -16.23 -1.24 0.63
N VAL A 161 -15.06 -0.58 0.65
CA VAL A 161 -14.81 0.65 1.42
C VAL A 161 -15.46 1.90 0.79
N LYS A 162 -15.73 1.87 -0.53
CA LYS A 162 -16.45 2.95 -1.25
C LYS A 162 -17.84 3.23 -0.70
#